data_AF-A0A136Q8J0-F1
#
_entry.id   AF-A0A136Q8J0-F1
#
_cell.length_a   1.000
_cell.length_b   1.000
_cell.length_c   1.000
_cell.angle_alpha   90.00
_cell.angle_beta   90.00
_cell.angle_gamma   90.00
#
_symmetry.space_group_name_H-M   'P 1'
#
loop_
_entity.id
_entity.type
_entity.pdbx_description
1 polymer ?
#
loop_
_entity_poly.entity_id
_entity_poly.type
_entity_poly.pdbx_seq_one_letter_code
_entity_poly.pdbx_strand_id
1 'polypeptide(L)' 'MRYCGCTFYEALELPTDVFLLCDKNMYIEDLQKTPEGRKYLADCERMAKTEPDTEALKQKGLTYRSVKE' A
#
# COMPACT_ATOMS: atom_id res chain seq x y z
N MET A 1 12.27 6.48 -16.54
CA MET A 1 11.42 6.06 -15.41
C MET A 1 12.03 6.57 -14.11
N ARG A 2 11.38 7.54 -13.43
CA ARG A 2 11.96 8.30 -12.30
C ARG A 2 12.32 7.43 -11.08
N TYR A 3 11.52 6.40 -10.81
CA TYR A 3 11.70 5.54 -9.64
C TYR A 3 13.02 4.75 -9.65
N CYS A 4 13.43 4.22 -10.80
CA CYS A 4 14.67 3.47 -10.98
C CYS A 4 15.79 4.28 -11.66
N GLY A 5 15.55 5.54 -11.99
CA GLY A 5 16.55 6.40 -12.65
C GLY A 5 16.84 6.05 -14.12
N CYS A 6 16.07 5.16 -14.74
CA CYS A 6 16.30 4.75 -16.13
C CYS A 6 15.87 5.83 -17.14
N THR A 7 16.56 5.88 -18.27
CA THR A 7 16.13 6.60 -19.48
C THR A 7 14.90 5.93 -20.11
N PHE A 8 14.33 6.56 -21.15
CA PHE A 8 13.19 5.98 -21.87
C PHE A 8 13.55 4.66 -22.56
N TYR A 9 14.72 4.60 -23.20
CA TYR A 9 15.18 3.40 -23.91
C TYR A 9 15.45 2.23 -22.96
N GLU A 10 16.16 2.49 -21.86
CA GLU A 10 16.41 1.48 -20.82
C GLU A 10 15.11 0.96 -20.22
N ALA A 11 14.09 1.80 -20.06
CA ALA A 11 12.78 1.38 -19.56
C ALA A 11 12.05 0.43 -20.53
N LEU A 12 12.25 0.56 -21.85
CA LEU A 12 11.66 -0.35 -22.84
C LEU A 12 12.37 -1.71 -22.90
N GLU A 13 13.62 -1.76 -22.46
CA GLU A 13 14.40 -3.01 -22.37
C GLU A 13 14.13 -3.79 -21.08
N LEU A 14 13.43 -3.20 -20.11
CA LEU A 14 13.08 -3.87 -18.87
C LEU A 14 12.12 -5.04 -19.13
N PRO A 15 12.30 -6.17 -18.42
CA PRO A 15 11.27 -7.19 -18.31
C PRO A 15 9.94 -6.58 -17.86
N THR A 16 8.83 -7.04 -18.45
CA THR A 16 7.51 -6.44 -18.25
C THR A 16 7.09 -6.40 -16.78
N ASP A 17 7.39 -7.45 -16.03
CA ASP A 17 7.15 -7.55 -14.58
C ASP A 17 7.94 -6.50 -13.79
N VAL A 18 9.22 -6.29 -14.12
CA VAL A 18 10.07 -5.27 -13.50
C VAL A 18 9.58 -3.87 -13.83
N PHE A 19 9.22 -3.62 -15.10
CA PHE A 19 8.65 -2.35 -15.52
C PHE A 19 7.37 -2.01 -14.73
N LEU A 20 6.43 -2.96 -14.65
CA LEU A 20 5.17 -2.78 -13.93
C LEU A 20 5.38 -2.60 -12.42
N LEU A 21 6.36 -3.29 -11.83
CA LEU A 21 6.72 -3.11 -10.44
C LEU A 21 7.24 -1.69 -10.17
N CYS A 22 8.14 -1.19 -11.01
CA CYS A 22 8.68 0.16 -10.88
C CYS A 22 7.61 1.23 -11.10
N ASP A 23 6.71 1.04 -12.06
CA ASP A 23 5.58 1.95 -12.30
C ASP A 23 4.62 2.02 -11.11
N LYS A 24 4.24 0.85 -10.57
CA LYS A 24 3.42 0.76 -9.34
C LYS A 24 4.08 1.50 -8.18
N ASN A 25 5.37 1.29 -7.95
CA ASN A 25 6.06 1.91 -6.82
C ASN A 25 6.19 3.42 -6.99
N MET A 26 6.39 3.90 -8.22
CA MET A 26 6.36 5.34 -8.53
C MET A 26 5.00 5.96 -8.19
N TYR A 27 3.91 5.28 -8.54
CA TYR A 27 2.56 5.74 -8.23
C TYR A 27 2.31 5.82 -6.71
N ILE A 28 2.76 4.80 -5.96
CA ILE A 28 2.66 4.79 -4.49
C ILE A 28 3.47 5.95 -3.89
N GLU A 29 4.68 6.21 -4.39
CA GLU A 29 5.52 7.30 -3.92
C GLU A 29 4.85 8.67 -4.13
N ASP A 30 4.20 8.86 -5.28
CA ASP A 30 3.46 10.10 -5.55
C ASP A 30 2.24 10.26 -4.64
N LEU A 31 1.52 9.18 -4.33
CA LEU A 31 0.42 9.19 -3.36
C LEU A 31 0.92 9.52 -1.94
N GLN A 32 2.12 9.11 -1.55
CA GLN A 32 2.65 9.43 -0.21
C GLN A 32 2.94 10.93 -0.01
N LYS A 33 3.17 11.68 -1.10
CA LYS A 33 3.52 13.11 -1.03
C LYS A 33 2.32 13.96 -0.59
N THR A 34 1.10 13.60 -0.99
CA THR A 34 -0.11 14.37 -0.68
C THR A 34 -0.86 13.84 0.54
N PRO A 35 -1.52 14.70 1.34
CA PRO A 35 -2.39 14.26 2.43
C PRO A 35 -3.52 13.32 1.95
N GLU A 36 -4.11 13.63 0.81
CA GLU A 36 -5.20 12.87 0.20
C GLU A 36 -4.73 11.49 -0.26
N GLY A 37 -3.53 11.42 -0.85
CA GLY A 37 -2.94 10.16 -1.29
C GLY A 37 -2.54 9.27 -0.11
N ARG A 38 -2.01 9.84 0.98
CA ARG A 38 -1.77 9.07 2.22
C ARG A 38 -3.05 8.50 2.82
N LYS A 39 -4.15 9.27 2.79
CA LYS A 39 -5.46 8.78 3.22
C LYS A 39 -5.94 7.61 2.35
N TYR A 40 -5.80 7.74 1.03
CA TYR A 40 -6.16 6.67 0.10
C TYR A 40 -5.37 5.38 0.37
N LEU A 41 -4.05 5.49 0.57
CA LEU A 41 -3.21 4.33 0.90
C LEU A 41 -3.63 3.67 2.24
N ALA A 42 -3.96 4.46 3.25
CA ALA A 42 -4.45 3.95 4.53
C ALA A 42 -5.81 3.23 4.41
N ASP A 43 -6.70 3.73 3.55
CA ASP A 43 -7.97 3.06 3.25
C ASP A 43 -7.75 1.73 2.51
N CYS A 44 -6.82 1.68 1.55
CA CYS A 44 -6.43 0.43 0.90
C CYS A 44 -5.86 -0.59 1.89
N GLU A 45 -4.99 -0.15 2.81
CA GLU A 45 -4.44 -1.01 3.87
C GLU A 45 -5.55 -1.54 4.77
N ARG A 46 -6.50 -0.68 5.16
CA ARG A 46 -7.66 -1.07 5.97
C ARG A 46 -8.53 -2.11 5.27
N MET A 47 -8.74 -2.00 3.96
CA MET A 47 -9.49 -3.00 3.18
C MET A 47 -8.76 -4.34 3.08
N ALA A 48 -7.42 -4.34 3.12
CA ALA A 48 -6.62 -5.55 3.08
C ALA A 48 -6.60 -6.32 4.41
N LYS A 49 -6.93 -5.67 5.53
CA LYS A 49 -7.02 -6.32 6.84
C LYS A 49 -8.23 -7.25 6.90
N THR A 50 -7.97 -8.54 7.00
CA THR A 50 -8.99 -9.58 7.18
C THR A 50 -9.30 -9.84 8.65
N GLU A 51 -8.35 -9.56 9.54
CA GLU A 51 -8.48 -9.76 10.98
C GLU A 51 -8.86 -8.46 11.71
N PRO A 52 -9.68 -8.56 12.77
CA PRO A 52 -10.04 -7.39 13.57
C PRO A 52 -8.82 -6.84 14.32
N ASP A 53 -8.70 -5.52 14.33
CA ASP A 53 -7.65 -4.81 15.04
C ASP A 53 -7.88 -4.87 16.56
N THR A 54 -7.37 -5.93 17.19
CA THR A 54 -7.57 -6.20 18.63
C THR A 54 -6.86 -5.18 19.53
N GLU A 55 -5.82 -4.51 19.04
CA GLU A 55 -5.09 -3.49 19.80
C GLU A 55 -5.90 -2.20 19.89
N ALA A 56 -6.48 -1.75 18.77
CA ALA A 56 -7.40 -0.62 18.76
C ALA A 56 -8.63 -0.86 19.63
N LEU A 57 -9.13 -2.11 19.70
CA LEU A 57 -10.23 -2.49 20.59
C LEU A 57 -9.85 -2.38 22.06
N LYS A 58 -8.65 -2.88 22.44
CA LYS A 58 -8.15 -2.79 23.82
C LYS A 58 -7.96 -1.34 24.28
N GLN A 59 -7.42 -0.47 23.42
CA GLN A 59 -7.27 0.96 23.73
C GLN A 59 -8.62 1.65 23.98
N LYS A 60 -9.69 1.18 23.32
CA LYS A 60 -11.06 1.66 23.53
C LYS A 60 -11.78 0.97 24.70
N GLY A 61 -11.11 0.11 25.46
CA GLY A 61 -11.70 -0.64 26.57
C GLY A 61 -12.64 -1.77 26.14
N LEU A 62 -12.61 -2.17 24.87
CA LEU A 62 -13.44 -3.23 24.31
C LEU A 62 -12.67 -4.55 24.26
N THR A 63 -13.34 -5.65 24.56
CA THR A 63 -12.77 -7.00 24.48
C THR A 63 -13.30 -7.72 23.25
N TYR A 64 -12.40 -8.21 22.40
CA TYR A 64 -12.77 -9.08 21.28
C TYR A 64 -12.88 -10.52 21.78
N ARG A 65 -14.08 -11.11 21.68
CA ARG A 65 -14.32 -12.53 21.90
C ARG A 65 -14.66 -13.17 20.56
N SER A 66 -13.72 -13.96 20.02
CA SER A 66 -14.02 -14.88 18.93
C SER A 66 -14.97 -15.95 19.48
N VAL A 67 -16.19 -15.99 18.95
CA VAL A 67 -17.11 -17.12 19.14
C VAL A 67 -16.59 -18.21 18.22
N LYS A 68 -15.74 -19.10 18.73
CA LYS A 68 -15.43 -20.35 18.03
C LYS A 68 -16.61 -21.29 18.22
N GLU A 69 -17.24 -21.67 17.10
CA GLU A 69 -18.09 -22.87 17.01
C GLU A 69 -17.25 -24.15 17.17
#